data_AF-A0A9W8XHL6-F1
#
_entry.id   AF-A0A9W8XHL6-F1
#
_cell.length_a   1.000
_cell.length_b   1.000
_cell.length_c   1.000
_cell.angle_alpha   90.00
_cell.angle_beta   90.00
_cell.angle_gamma   90.00
#
_symmetry.space_group_name_H-M   'P 1'
#
loop_
_entity.id
_entity.type
_entity.pdbx_description
1 polymer ?
#
loop_
_entity_poly.entity_id
_entity_poly.type
_entity_poly.pdbx_seq_one_letter_code
_entity_poly.pdbx_strand_id
1 'polypeptide(L)'
;MSSSIPSLPTSSLTSIIESFGATSTKSPWGKETVTSVISEWVSSYIAPTPAATPPPILIKVVWDHLFPSLAPSVTAFANASVPLEFHNITETRIKASIVDTAMSKSLFMRFWYQLWYDIATLFHNRGELFWASFVLSAVIVLYVAYIATKSRLFSAYFKHRYDDALARHMYPRLWDTSHHWVLSSLISLWLRDRIPGDGPWKRNNAASLRAKADKSALQGLVRMGIYPLFIQDGGFGTVEEKKGGLGPWGGWSWGLYKQSKRRAVFEFVVPRARGWMLDEEEVTDPAEQERRRVDEKYFDFVSLLCNGTRLRRAGRWRVAVSGQTWSLPQKVGDPKRLVQRNFTSKFGPDHSVPSEAGAMSRFKALLPFKADQILREEVEIKAGWENVENWVERCRLLTSIHVPVVRIEAPDSEKIELDKEVLLIAREANLDREWDEAVAVFELRKAYREVDQDPFDFNLND
;
A
#
# COMPACT_ATOMS: atom_id res chain seq x y z
N MET A 1 36.14 38.01 16.95
CA MET A 1 35.61 37.75 15.59
C MET A 1 34.30 37.02 15.74
N SER A 2 33.20 37.78 15.73
CA SER A 2 31.82 37.32 15.93
C SER A 2 31.08 37.42 14.60
N SER A 3 30.69 36.28 14.03
CA SER A 3 29.93 36.22 12.78
C SER A 3 28.43 36.26 13.06
N SER A 4 27.79 37.35 12.63
CA SER A 4 26.35 37.57 12.60
C SER A 4 25.68 36.74 11.49
N ILE A 5 24.55 36.11 11.84
CA ILE A 5 23.64 35.42 10.91
C ILE A 5 22.79 36.48 10.18
N PRO A 6 22.57 36.40 8.85
CA PRO A 6 21.78 37.39 8.13
C PRO A 6 20.28 37.16 8.35
N SER A 7 19.56 38.24 8.69
CA SER A 7 18.10 38.29 8.78
C SER A 7 17.45 38.28 7.39
N LEU A 8 16.42 37.44 7.22
CA LEU A 8 15.55 37.42 6.03
C LEU A 8 14.69 38.71 5.93
N PRO A 9 14.42 39.21 4.71
CA PRO A 9 13.62 40.41 4.51
C PRO A 9 12.12 40.11 4.69
N THR A 10 11.46 40.91 5.52
CA THR A 10 10.02 40.91 5.84
C THR A 10 9.10 41.24 4.67
N SER A 11 9.64 41.57 3.49
CA SER A 11 8.87 41.95 2.30
C SER A 11 8.26 40.77 1.52
N SER A 12 8.55 39.51 1.90
CA SER A 12 8.04 38.32 1.20
C SER A 12 6.66 37.84 1.68
N LEU A 13 6.17 38.30 2.83
CA LEU A 13 4.91 37.81 3.41
C LEU A 13 3.70 38.62 2.97
N THR A 14 3.87 39.92 2.69
CA THR A 14 2.80 40.77 2.15
C THR A 14 2.42 40.41 0.72
N SER A 15 3.36 39.95 -0.11
CA SER A 15 3.06 39.53 -1.50
C SER A 15 2.26 38.22 -1.58
N ILE A 16 2.40 37.33 -0.58
CA ILE A 16 1.63 36.07 -0.51
C ILE A 16 0.19 36.33 -0.06
N ILE A 17 -0.01 37.35 0.78
CA ILE A 17 -1.36 37.76 1.23
C ILE A 17 -2.11 38.48 0.10
N GLU A 18 -1.42 39.21 -0.78
CA GLU A 18 -2.04 39.88 -1.93
C GLU A 18 -2.38 38.94 -3.09
N SER A 19 -1.74 37.76 -3.21
CA SER A 19 -2.08 36.78 -4.26
C SER A 19 -3.34 35.96 -3.98
N PHE A 20 -3.87 35.99 -2.75
CA PHE A 20 -5.18 35.42 -2.43
C PHE A 20 -6.25 36.49 -2.61
N GLY A 21 -6.71 36.65 -3.86
CA GLY A 21 -7.73 37.61 -4.26
C GLY A 21 -8.98 37.59 -3.39
N ALA A 22 -9.08 38.55 -2.48
CA ALA A 22 -10.26 38.83 -1.68
C ALA A 22 -11.18 39.80 -2.45
N THR A 23 -11.93 39.27 -3.41
CA THR A 23 -13.17 39.90 -3.93
C THR A 23 -14.37 39.05 -3.54
N SER A 24 -14.65 38.98 -2.24
CA SER A 24 -15.96 38.55 -1.73
C SER A 24 -16.27 39.28 -0.43
N THR A 25 -17.24 40.18 -0.49
CA THR A 25 -17.69 41.05 0.60
C THR A 25 -18.63 40.36 1.60
N LYS A 26 -18.54 39.03 1.77
CA LYS A 26 -19.36 38.30 2.75
C LYS A 26 -18.55 37.18 3.43
N SER A 27 -17.59 37.56 4.26
CA SER A 27 -17.04 36.68 5.30
C SER A 27 -17.44 37.25 6.67
N PRO A 28 -18.02 36.45 7.59
CA PRO A 28 -18.40 36.92 8.92
C PRO A 28 -17.22 37.09 9.88
N TRP A 29 -15.98 36.90 9.40
CA TRP A 29 -14.77 37.01 10.22
C TRP A 29 -13.94 38.20 9.74
N GLY A 30 -13.82 39.22 10.60
CA GLY A 30 -13.07 40.44 10.30
C GLY A 30 -11.59 40.18 10.06
N LYS A 31 -10.94 41.06 9.27
CA LYS A 31 -9.50 41.00 8.92
C LYS A 31 -8.57 40.86 10.13
N GLU A 32 -8.97 41.37 11.29
CA GLU A 32 -8.21 41.30 12.54
C GLU A 32 -8.22 39.90 13.17
N THR A 33 -9.26 39.09 12.92
CA THR A 33 -9.35 37.73 13.47
C THR A 33 -8.43 36.76 12.72
N VAL A 34 -8.32 36.91 11.40
CA VAL A 34 -7.49 36.03 10.54
C VAL A 34 -5.99 36.26 10.77
N THR A 35 -5.59 37.49 11.04
CA THR A 35 -4.18 37.82 11.34
C THR A 35 -3.75 37.34 12.73
N SER A 36 -4.65 37.36 13.73
CA SER A 36 -4.37 36.80 15.06
C SER A 36 -4.14 35.28 15.00
N VAL A 37 -5.01 34.54 14.27
CA VAL A 37 -4.93 33.08 14.13
C VAL A 37 -3.66 32.65 13.39
N ILE A 38 -3.25 33.40 12.36
CA ILE A 38 -2.00 33.10 11.64
C ILE A 38 -0.76 33.39 12.51
N SER A 39 -0.79 34.42 13.37
CA SER A 39 0.32 34.70 14.29
C SER A 39 0.45 33.66 15.42
N GLU A 40 -0.69 33.13 15.88
CA GLU A 40 -0.76 32.07 16.89
C GLU A 40 -0.30 30.71 16.31
N TRP A 41 -0.60 30.47 15.03
CA TRP A 41 -0.14 29.29 14.30
C TRP A 41 1.37 29.30 14.04
N VAL A 42 1.95 30.45 13.67
CA VAL A 42 3.39 30.59 13.44
C VAL A 42 4.20 30.50 14.75
N SER A 43 3.65 30.97 15.87
CA SER A 43 4.29 30.83 17.19
C SER A 43 4.32 29.38 17.70
N SER A 44 3.42 28.52 17.21
CA SER A 44 3.38 27.09 17.58
C SER A 44 4.45 26.22 16.90
N TYR A 45 5.16 26.75 15.89
CA TYR A 45 6.13 25.99 15.09
C TYR A 45 7.60 26.18 15.48
N ILE A 46 7.90 27.05 16.45
CA ILE A 46 9.28 27.32 16.91
C ILE A 46 9.39 27.12 18.42
N ALA A 47 9.21 25.88 18.89
CA ALA A 47 9.68 25.44 20.20
C ALA A 47 9.87 23.92 20.21
N PRO A 48 11.11 23.39 20.32
CA PRO A 48 11.31 21.97 20.51
C PRO A 48 11.07 21.64 21.98
N THR A 49 9.86 21.16 22.30
CA THR A 49 9.58 20.57 23.62
C THR A 49 10.02 19.09 23.60
N PRO A 50 10.83 18.62 24.55
CA PRO A 50 11.24 17.23 24.60
C PRO A 50 10.06 16.34 24.99
N ALA A 51 9.96 15.19 24.31
CA ALA A 51 8.96 14.16 24.57
C ALA A 51 9.07 13.66 26.02
N ALA A 52 8.10 14.03 26.86
CA ALA A 52 7.90 13.44 28.17
C ALA A 52 7.39 12.00 27.99
N THR A 53 8.21 11.03 28.38
CA THR A 53 7.79 9.64 28.58
C THR A 53 6.75 9.53 29.70
N PRO A 54 5.69 8.70 29.58
CA PRO A 54 4.78 8.45 30.68
C PRO A 54 5.50 7.71 31.83
N PRO A 55 5.19 8.01 33.11
CA PRO A 55 5.91 7.42 34.23
C PRO A 55 5.48 5.97 34.48
N PRO A 56 6.40 5.07 34.87
CA PRO A 56 6.10 3.68 35.17
C PRO A 56 5.54 3.56 36.59
N ILE A 57 4.35 4.09 36.85
CA ILE A 57 3.78 4.09 38.21
C ILE A 57 2.77 2.95 38.40
N LEU A 58 2.12 2.45 37.34
CA LEU A 58 1.07 1.44 37.52
C LEU A 58 1.60 0.03 37.83
N ILE A 59 2.77 -0.35 37.29
CA ILE A 59 3.33 -1.69 37.49
C ILE A 59 3.99 -1.80 38.88
N LYS A 60 4.59 -0.70 39.37
CA LYS A 60 5.25 -0.67 40.67
C LYS A 60 4.26 -0.80 41.83
N VAL A 61 3.12 -0.10 41.76
CA VAL A 61 2.08 -0.14 42.81
C VAL A 61 1.39 -1.51 42.92
N VAL A 62 1.18 -2.20 41.80
CA VAL A 62 0.58 -3.54 41.81
C VAL A 62 1.56 -4.60 42.33
N TRP A 63 2.85 -4.46 42.02
CA TRP A 63 3.88 -5.42 42.43
C TRP A 63 4.23 -5.31 43.92
N ASP A 64 4.36 -4.07 44.42
CA ASP A 64 4.70 -3.80 45.83
C ASP A 64 3.56 -4.19 46.80
N HIS A 65 2.30 -4.24 46.33
CA HIS A 65 1.16 -4.67 47.14
C HIS A 65 0.94 -6.19 47.17
N LEU A 66 1.42 -6.94 46.18
CA LEU A 66 1.17 -8.39 46.09
C LEU A 66 2.32 -9.24 46.68
N PHE A 67 3.56 -8.72 46.72
CA PHE A 67 4.72 -9.52 47.15
C PHE A 67 5.74 -8.72 48.00
N PRO A 68 5.40 -8.31 49.24
CA PRO A 68 6.28 -7.49 50.08
C PRO A 68 7.59 -8.19 50.50
N SER A 69 7.69 -9.52 50.39
CA SER A 69 8.86 -10.30 50.79
C SER A 69 9.99 -10.38 49.75
N LEU A 70 9.81 -9.81 48.54
CA LEU A 70 10.78 -9.89 47.43
C LEU A 70 11.43 -8.53 47.09
N ALA A 71 11.21 -7.49 47.90
CA ALA A 71 11.67 -6.13 47.63
C ALA A 71 13.21 -5.89 47.58
N PRO A 72 14.10 -6.61 48.31
CA PRO A 72 15.50 -6.17 48.41
C PRO A 72 16.41 -6.56 47.23
N SER A 73 15.95 -7.34 46.25
CA SER A 73 16.80 -7.82 45.13
C SER A 73 16.67 -7.02 43.82
N VAL A 74 15.69 -6.11 43.70
CA VAL A 74 15.44 -5.37 42.45
C VAL A 74 16.02 -3.94 42.46
N THR A 75 16.29 -3.37 43.63
CA THR A 75 16.86 -2.01 43.76
C THR A 75 18.33 -1.90 43.34
N ALA A 76 19.07 -3.00 43.24
CA ALA A 76 20.47 -2.99 42.80
C ALA A 76 20.64 -2.80 41.29
N PHE A 77 19.61 -3.03 40.47
CA PHE A 77 19.72 -3.01 39.00
C PHE A 77 19.40 -1.65 38.36
N ALA A 78 18.83 -0.69 39.12
CA ALA A 78 18.29 0.55 38.56
C ALA A 78 19.29 1.72 38.46
N ASN A 79 20.51 1.60 39.00
CA ASN A 79 21.43 2.73 39.16
C ASN A 79 22.73 2.70 38.32
N ALA A 80 22.82 1.85 37.29
CA ALA A 80 23.98 1.84 36.40
C ALA A 80 23.70 2.61 35.10
N SER A 81 24.13 3.87 35.03
CA SER A 81 24.21 4.65 33.79
C SER A 81 25.51 4.34 33.04
N VAL A 82 25.43 3.71 31.86
CA VAL A 82 26.57 3.49 30.95
C VAL A 82 26.12 3.87 29.51
N PRO A 83 26.93 4.58 28.72
CA PRO A 83 26.54 5.05 27.39
C PRO A 83 26.48 3.91 26.36
N LEU A 84 25.48 3.99 25.49
CA LEU A 84 25.18 3.03 24.41
C LEU A 84 26.11 3.22 23.20
N GLU A 85 27.03 2.28 22.98
CA GLU A 85 27.48 1.90 21.62
C GLU A 85 26.60 0.72 21.17
N PHE A 86 25.69 1.00 20.22
CA PHE A 86 24.71 0.02 19.74
C PHE A 86 25.12 -0.44 18.34
N HIS A 87 25.93 -1.51 18.23
CA HIS A 87 25.88 -2.35 17.02
C HIS A 87 26.37 -3.81 17.15
N ASN A 88 26.74 -4.31 18.34
CA ASN A 88 27.14 -5.73 18.48
C ASN A 88 26.55 -6.47 19.70
N ILE A 89 25.61 -5.85 20.42
CA ILE A 89 25.09 -6.37 21.69
C ILE A 89 23.81 -7.21 21.50
N THR A 90 23.09 -7.06 20.39
CA THR A 90 21.81 -7.76 20.17
C THR A 90 21.99 -9.24 19.86
N GLU A 91 22.98 -9.63 19.06
CA GLU A 91 23.16 -11.04 18.68
C GLU A 91 23.74 -11.90 19.82
N THR A 92 24.64 -11.32 20.62
CA THR A 92 25.23 -11.97 21.81
C THR A 92 24.24 -12.02 22.98
N ARG A 93 23.37 -11.01 23.17
CA ARG A 93 22.30 -11.06 24.19
C ARG A 93 21.19 -12.04 23.85
N ILE A 94 20.86 -12.27 22.58
CA ILE A 94 19.86 -13.27 22.19
C ILE A 94 20.41 -14.68 22.44
N LYS A 95 21.69 -14.95 22.12
CA LYS A 95 22.33 -16.24 22.43
C LYS A 95 22.47 -16.47 23.94
N ALA A 96 22.77 -15.43 24.72
CA ALA A 96 22.80 -15.51 26.19
C ALA A 96 21.40 -15.75 26.81
N SER A 97 20.34 -15.12 26.29
CA SER A 97 18.98 -15.32 26.82
C SER A 97 18.40 -16.72 26.51
N ILE A 98 18.88 -17.36 25.43
CA ILE A 98 18.52 -18.76 25.09
C ILE A 98 19.17 -19.75 26.07
N VAL A 99 20.39 -19.47 26.54
CA VAL A 99 21.06 -20.29 27.57
C VAL A 99 20.42 -20.09 28.95
N ASP A 100 20.02 -18.86 29.29
CA ASP A 100 19.26 -18.58 30.52
C ASP A 100 17.86 -19.19 30.53
N THR A 101 17.20 -19.30 29.36
CA THR A 101 15.89 -19.98 29.28
C THR A 101 16.00 -21.50 29.42
N ALA A 102 17.15 -22.11 29.11
CA ALA A 102 17.37 -23.54 29.32
C ALA A 102 17.60 -23.88 30.80
N MET A 103 18.37 -23.05 31.54
CA MET A 103 18.52 -23.20 33.00
C MET A 103 17.21 -22.88 33.74
N SER A 104 16.45 -21.89 33.27
CA SER A 104 15.11 -21.56 33.76
C SER A 104 14.13 -22.74 33.69
N LYS A 105 14.10 -23.51 32.60
CA LYS A 105 13.19 -24.66 32.46
C LYS A 105 13.46 -25.77 33.48
N SER A 106 14.74 -26.04 33.80
CA SER A 106 15.11 -27.08 34.78
C SER A 106 14.70 -26.70 36.20
N LEU A 107 14.99 -25.47 36.61
CA LEU A 107 14.62 -24.96 37.93
C LEU A 107 13.09 -24.82 38.06
N PHE A 108 12.41 -24.39 37.00
CA PHE A 108 10.96 -24.30 36.96
C PHE A 108 10.31 -25.69 37.09
N MET A 109 10.79 -26.70 36.37
CA MET A 109 10.28 -28.07 36.50
C MET A 109 10.51 -28.65 37.91
N ARG A 110 11.67 -28.39 38.53
CA ARG A 110 11.94 -28.81 39.91
C ARG A 110 11.02 -28.11 40.91
N PHE A 111 10.79 -26.81 40.75
CA PHE A 111 9.86 -26.05 41.58
C PHE A 111 8.44 -26.60 41.47
N TRP A 112 7.94 -26.85 40.25
CA TRP A 112 6.60 -27.41 40.06
C TRP A 112 6.47 -28.83 40.59
N TYR A 113 7.51 -29.66 40.44
CA TYR A 113 7.51 -31.01 40.98
C TYR A 113 7.46 -31.00 42.51
N GLN A 114 8.28 -30.17 43.16
CA GLN A 114 8.29 -30.04 44.62
C GLN A 114 6.96 -29.46 45.13
N LEU A 115 6.43 -28.43 44.47
CA LEU A 115 5.14 -27.85 44.80
C LEU A 115 4.01 -28.88 44.69
N TRP A 116 3.98 -29.69 43.63
CA TRP A 116 3.00 -30.77 43.48
C TRP A 116 3.15 -31.87 44.51
N TYR A 117 4.39 -32.22 44.86
CA TYR A 117 4.68 -33.21 45.90
C TYR A 117 4.21 -32.74 47.29
N ASP A 118 4.52 -31.49 47.65
CA ASP A 118 4.11 -30.89 48.92
C ASP A 118 2.58 -30.72 49.00
N ILE A 119 1.93 -30.38 47.88
CA ILE A 119 0.47 -30.34 47.76
C ILE A 119 -0.12 -31.75 47.91
N ALA A 120 0.39 -32.75 47.20
CA ALA A 120 -0.12 -34.12 47.25
C ALA A 120 -0.03 -34.73 48.65
N THR A 121 1.05 -34.45 49.38
CA THR A 121 1.25 -34.93 50.76
C THR A 121 0.33 -34.22 51.77
N LEU A 122 0.12 -32.91 51.65
CA LEU A 122 -0.85 -32.15 52.47
C LEU A 122 -2.30 -32.63 52.28
N PHE A 123 -2.66 -33.05 51.07
CA PHE A 123 -4.04 -33.39 50.72
C PHE A 123 -4.39 -34.89 50.84
N HIS A 124 -3.40 -35.77 51.01
CA HIS A 124 -3.63 -37.21 51.20
C HIS A 124 -4.57 -37.54 52.39
N ASN A 125 -4.65 -36.64 53.39
CA ASN A 125 -5.53 -36.79 54.56
C ASN A 125 -6.91 -36.10 54.43
N ARG A 126 -7.20 -35.38 53.33
CA ARG A 126 -8.47 -34.66 53.12
C ARG A 126 -8.90 -34.67 51.65
N GLY A 127 -9.40 -35.82 51.19
CA GLY A 127 -9.72 -36.10 49.79
C GLY A 127 -10.64 -35.08 49.10
N GLU A 128 -11.55 -34.42 49.82
CA GLU A 128 -12.46 -33.43 49.21
C GLU A 128 -11.74 -32.11 48.83
N LEU A 129 -10.79 -31.66 49.66
CA LEU A 129 -10.05 -30.42 49.38
C LEU A 129 -9.02 -30.62 48.25
N PHE A 130 -8.52 -31.85 48.07
CA PHE A 130 -7.64 -32.21 46.96
C PHE A 130 -8.29 -31.93 45.61
N TRP A 131 -9.52 -32.42 45.42
CA TRP A 131 -10.25 -32.27 44.17
C TRP A 131 -10.57 -30.81 43.87
N ALA A 132 -10.95 -30.03 44.88
CA ALA A 132 -11.18 -28.60 44.73
C ALA A 132 -9.90 -27.86 44.31
N SER A 133 -8.75 -28.17 44.92
CA SER A 133 -7.45 -27.59 44.55
C SER A 133 -7.00 -28.01 43.15
N PHE A 134 -7.18 -29.29 42.79
CA PHE A 134 -6.86 -29.82 41.47
C PHE A 134 -7.68 -29.12 40.38
N VAL A 135 -9.00 -29.04 40.55
CA VAL A 135 -9.89 -28.36 39.59
C VAL A 135 -9.52 -26.87 39.47
N LEU A 136 -9.27 -26.18 40.58
CA LEU A 136 -8.85 -24.78 40.56
C LEU A 136 -7.50 -24.61 39.84
N SER A 137 -6.53 -25.48 40.11
CA SER A 137 -5.22 -25.44 39.46
C SER A 137 -5.33 -25.68 37.95
N ALA A 138 -6.18 -26.62 37.52
CA ALA A 138 -6.44 -26.89 36.12
C ALA A 138 -7.06 -25.68 35.42
N VAL A 139 -8.05 -25.01 36.05
CA VAL A 139 -8.65 -23.77 35.53
C VAL A 139 -7.62 -22.66 35.42
N ILE A 140 -6.76 -22.47 36.44
CA ILE A 140 -5.70 -21.46 36.41
C ILE A 140 -4.68 -21.76 35.30
N VAL A 141 -4.24 -23.01 35.16
CA VAL A 141 -3.30 -23.42 34.10
C VAL A 141 -3.91 -23.19 32.71
N LEU A 142 -5.17 -23.55 32.51
CA LEU A 142 -5.89 -23.29 31.25
C LEU A 142 -6.03 -21.78 30.98
N TYR A 143 -6.31 -20.99 32.01
CA TYR A 143 -6.41 -19.53 31.89
C TYR A 143 -5.05 -18.89 31.54
N VAL A 144 -3.97 -19.30 32.19
CA VAL A 144 -2.60 -18.84 31.89
C VAL A 144 -2.18 -19.27 30.48
N ALA A 145 -2.48 -20.52 30.08
CA ALA A 145 -2.23 -21.00 28.73
C ALA A 145 -3.02 -20.20 27.68
N TYR A 146 -4.27 -19.85 27.98
CA TYR A 146 -5.11 -18.98 27.16
C TYR A 146 -4.51 -17.56 27.05
N ILE A 147 -4.06 -16.95 28.15
CA ILE A 147 -3.39 -15.64 28.12
C ILE A 147 -2.09 -15.71 27.33
N ALA A 148 -1.27 -16.73 27.53
CA ALA A 148 0.01 -16.89 26.85
C ALA A 148 -0.17 -17.09 25.33
N THR A 149 -1.13 -17.92 24.92
CA THR A 149 -1.46 -18.10 23.50
C THR A 149 -2.02 -16.80 22.89
N LYS A 150 -2.92 -16.10 23.60
CA LYS A 150 -3.45 -14.80 23.18
C LYS A 150 -2.36 -13.74 23.09
N SER A 151 -1.42 -13.69 24.02
CA SER A 151 -0.27 -12.78 24.02
C SER A 151 0.67 -13.04 22.85
N ARG A 152 0.91 -14.31 22.48
CA ARG A 152 1.70 -14.66 21.27
C ARG A 152 1.00 -14.22 19.99
N LEU A 153 -0.30 -14.49 19.85
CA LEU A 153 -1.10 -14.03 18.71
C LEU A 153 -1.11 -12.50 18.62
N PHE A 154 -1.23 -11.82 19.75
CA PHE A 154 -1.18 -10.37 19.85
C PHE A 154 0.20 -9.84 19.45
N SER A 155 1.28 -10.40 19.98
CA SER A 155 2.65 -9.98 19.65
C SER A 155 2.97 -10.18 18.17
N ALA A 156 2.56 -11.30 17.57
CA ALA A 156 2.69 -11.54 16.14
C ALA A 156 1.89 -10.52 15.31
N TYR A 157 0.67 -10.19 15.75
CA TYR A 157 -0.15 -9.14 15.14
C TYR A 157 0.51 -7.75 15.22
N PHE A 158 1.08 -7.37 16.36
CA PHE A 158 1.78 -6.09 16.52
C PHE A 158 3.06 -6.02 15.71
N LYS A 159 3.85 -7.09 15.69
CA LYS A 159 5.05 -7.18 14.87
C LYS A 159 4.70 -7.00 13.39
N HIS A 160 3.72 -7.75 12.89
CA HIS A 160 3.24 -7.58 11.52
C HIS A 160 2.76 -6.15 11.23
N ARG A 161 2.00 -5.53 12.14
CA ARG A 161 1.56 -4.13 11.97
C ARG A 161 2.71 -3.12 12.01
N TYR A 162 3.72 -3.38 12.84
CA TYR A 162 4.90 -2.53 12.95
C TYR A 162 5.75 -2.63 11.68
N ASP A 163 6.02 -3.85 11.21
CA ASP A 163 6.76 -4.10 9.97
C ASP A 163 6.00 -3.48 8.77
N ASP A 164 4.67 -3.62 8.72
CA ASP A 164 3.82 -2.94 7.74
C ASP A 164 3.89 -1.41 7.83
N ALA A 165 3.96 -0.85 9.04
CA ALA A 165 4.03 0.59 9.24
C ALA A 165 5.40 1.14 8.83
N LEU A 166 6.48 0.45 9.22
CA LEU A 166 7.85 0.78 8.84
C LEU A 166 8.02 0.71 7.32
N ALA A 167 7.51 -0.36 6.70
CA ALA A 167 7.42 -0.49 5.26
C ALA A 167 6.74 0.72 4.62
N ARG A 168 5.55 1.10 5.10
CA ARG A 168 4.81 2.27 4.55
C ARG A 168 5.60 3.57 4.63
N HIS A 169 6.51 3.72 5.59
CA HIS A 169 7.37 4.89 5.69
C HIS A 169 8.61 4.82 4.80
N MET A 170 9.21 3.64 4.61
CA MET A 170 10.44 3.49 3.84
C MET A 170 10.21 3.40 2.33
N TYR A 171 9.21 2.62 1.89
CA TYR A 171 9.01 2.33 0.46
C TYR A 171 8.58 3.52 -0.42
N PRO A 172 7.88 4.58 0.05
CA PRO A 172 7.51 5.71 -0.80
C PRO A 172 8.67 6.33 -1.58
N ARG A 173 9.86 6.42 -0.97
CA ARG A 173 11.05 6.99 -1.63
C ARG A 173 11.59 6.13 -2.77
N LEU A 174 11.38 4.82 -2.72
CA LEU A 174 11.85 3.91 -3.76
C LEU A 174 11.06 4.07 -5.06
N TRP A 175 9.80 4.49 -4.95
CA TRP A 175 8.94 4.75 -6.10
C TRP A 175 9.27 6.06 -6.81
N ASP A 176 10.02 6.96 -6.16
CA ASP A 176 10.49 8.23 -6.72
C ASP A 176 11.71 8.01 -7.63
N THR A 177 11.51 7.33 -8.74
CA THR A 177 12.55 7.05 -9.74
C THR A 177 12.21 7.65 -11.09
N SER A 178 13.23 8.11 -11.81
CA SER A 178 13.14 8.57 -13.20
C SER A 178 13.51 7.48 -14.22
N HIS A 179 13.86 6.28 -13.76
CA HIS A 179 14.31 5.20 -14.64
C HIS A 179 13.23 4.13 -14.79
N HIS A 180 12.79 3.88 -16.03
CA HIS A 180 11.74 2.90 -16.32
C HIS A 180 12.13 1.49 -15.89
N TRP A 181 13.40 1.08 -16.06
CA TRP A 181 13.91 -0.21 -15.60
C TRP A 181 13.74 -0.42 -14.10
N VAL A 182 14.09 0.59 -13.32
CA VAL A 182 13.97 0.57 -11.86
C VAL A 182 12.50 0.48 -11.47
N LEU A 183 11.64 1.31 -12.07
CA LEU A 183 10.20 1.29 -11.81
C LEU A 183 9.58 -0.07 -12.17
N SER A 184 9.89 -0.62 -13.35
CA SER A 184 9.43 -1.95 -13.78
C SER A 184 9.85 -3.05 -12.80
N SER A 185 11.11 -3.04 -12.35
CA SER A 185 11.60 -4.00 -11.36
C SER A 185 10.89 -3.88 -10.01
N LEU A 186 10.69 -2.65 -9.52
CA LEU A 186 9.95 -2.40 -8.28
C LEU A 186 8.50 -2.89 -8.37
N ILE A 187 7.81 -2.57 -9.47
CA ILE A 187 6.43 -3.05 -9.71
C ILE A 187 6.39 -4.58 -9.77
N SER A 188 7.36 -5.21 -10.45
CA SER A 188 7.45 -6.67 -10.56
C SER A 188 7.66 -7.34 -9.19
N LEU A 189 8.59 -6.82 -8.38
CA LEU A 189 8.82 -7.29 -7.00
C LEU A 189 7.59 -7.08 -6.12
N TRP A 190 6.90 -5.95 -6.27
CA TRP A 190 5.66 -5.66 -5.56
C TRP A 190 4.51 -6.61 -5.95
N LEU A 191 4.34 -6.90 -7.25
CA LEU A 191 3.37 -7.90 -7.71
C LEU A 191 3.65 -9.29 -7.12
N ARG A 192 4.92 -9.64 -6.90
CA ARG A 192 5.34 -10.90 -6.24
C ARG A 192 5.22 -10.87 -4.72
N ASP A 193 4.60 -9.83 -4.15
CA ASP A 193 4.45 -9.63 -2.71
C ASP A 193 5.81 -9.61 -1.95
N ARG A 194 6.91 -9.29 -2.65
CA ARG A 194 8.25 -9.11 -2.05
C ARG A 194 8.42 -7.71 -1.46
N ILE A 195 7.70 -6.73 -1.98
CA ILE A 195 7.63 -5.37 -1.42
C ILE A 195 6.27 -5.21 -0.72
N PRO A 196 6.23 -5.00 0.61
CA PRO A 196 4.99 -4.80 1.36
C PRO A 196 4.34 -3.43 1.08
N GLY A 197 3.11 -3.24 1.58
CA GLY A 197 2.37 -1.98 1.45
C GLY A 197 1.74 -1.76 0.07
N ASP A 198 1.01 -0.67 -0.13
CA ASP A 198 0.17 -0.48 -1.33
C ASP A 198 0.93 0.00 -2.57
N GLY A 199 2.26 0.19 -2.48
CA GLY A 199 3.08 0.77 -3.55
C GLY A 199 2.64 2.21 -3.90
N PRO A 200 2.82 2.65 -5.16
CA PRO A 200 2.33 3.94 -5.63
C PRO A 200 0.79 3.98 -5.79
N TRP A 201 0.10 2.84 -5.74
CA TRP A 201 -1.34 2.75 -5.98
C TRP A 201 -2.19 3.18 -4.77
N LYS A 202 -3.44 3.57 -5.04
CA LYS A 202 -4.48 3.65 -4.01
C LYS A 202 -4.77 2.25 -3.47
N ARG A 203 -5.11 2.15 -2.18
CA ARG A 203 -5.35 0.87 -1.49
C ARG A 203 -6.29 -0.10 -2.23
N ASN A 204 -7.38 0.39 -2.80
CA ASN A 204 -8.34 -0.46 -3.52
C ASN A 204 -7.78 -1.00 -4.85
N ASN A 205 -6.96 -0.19 -5.52
CA ASN A 205 -6.30 -0.55 -6.78
C ASN A 205 -5.13 -1.51 -6.53
N ALA A 206 -4.34 -1.24 -5.49
CA ALA A 206 -3.32 -2.16 -4.99
C ALA A 206 -3.90 -3.54 -4.68
N ALA A 207 -5.03 -3.56 -3.95
CA ALA A 207 -5.71 -4.79 -3.58
C ALA A 207 -6.21 -5.58 -4.79
N SER A 208 -6.70 -4.91 -5.84
CA SER A 208 -7.23 -5.61 -7.02
C SER A 208 -6.12 -6.30 -7.83
N LEU A 209 -4.95 -5.67 -7.96
CA LEU A 209 -3.78 -6.27 -8.60
C LEU A 209 -3.19 -7.41 -7.77
N ARG A 210 -3.11 -7.24 -6.45
CA ARG A 210 -2.55 -8.27 -5.54
C ARG A 210 -3.44 -9.49 -5.35
N ALA A 211 -4.76 -9.30 -5.35
CA ALA A 211 -5.73 -10.38 -5.18
C ALA A 211 -5.78 -11.34 -6.37
N LYS A 212 -5.16 -10.97 -7.50
CA LYS A 212 -5.10 -11.83 -8.69
C LYS A 212 -4.24 -13.05 -8.42
N ALA A 213 -4.80 -14.23 -8.65
CA ALA A 213 -4.15 -15.51 -8.38
C ALA A 213 -2.96 -15.77 -9.32
N ASP A 214 -3.15 -15.53 -10.63
CA ASP A 214 -2.10 -15.62 -11.64
C ASP A 214 -1.66 -14.21 -12.04
N LYS A 215 -0.43 -13.85 -11.63
CA LYS A 215 0.17 -12.53 -11.90
C LYS A 215 1.18 -12.58 -13.05
N SER A 216 1.30 -13.73 -13.75
CA SER A 216 2.32 -13.93 -14.79
C SER A 216 2.16 -12.97 -15.97
N ALA A 217 0.92 -12.74 -16.40
CA ALA A 217 0.65 -11.80 -17.49
C ALA A 217 0.87 -10.35 -17.09
N LEU A 218 0.48 -9.95 -15.87
CA LEU A 218 0.82 -8.63 -15.32
C LEU A 218 2.33 -8.40 -15.26
N GLN A 219 3.12 -9.39 -14.82
CA GLN A 219 4.58 -9.29 -14.83
C GLN A 219 5.15 -9.17 -16.26
N GLY A 220 4.58 -9.91 -17.21
CA GLY A 220 4.93 -9.79 -18.63
C GLY A 220 4.69 -8.38 -19.17
N LEU A 221 3.54 -7.78 -18.85
CA LEU A 221 3.19 -6.42 -19.24
C LEU A 221 4.15 -5.38 -18.62
N VAL A 222 4.49 -5.53 -17.35
CA VAL A 222 5.42 -4.62 -16.65
C VAL A 222 6.82 -4.64 -17.27
N ARG A 223 7.27 -5.82 -17.70
CA ARG A 223 8.53 -5.99 -18.45
C ARG A 223 8.47 -5.34 -19.83
N MET A 224 7.29 -5.29 -20.45
CA MET A 224 7.02 -4.58 -21.70
C MET A 224 6.77 -3.08 -21.51
N GLY A 225 7.03 -2.52 -20.31
CA GLY A 225 6.81 -1.09 -20.03
C GLY A 225 5.33 -0.68 -19.92
N ILE A 226 4.43 -1.63 -19.70
CA ILE A 226 3.00 -1.42 -19.49
C ILE A 226 2.69 -1.61 -18.02
N TYR A 227 2.29 -0.55 -17.32
CA TYR A 227 2.10 -0.61 -15.87
C TYR A 227 0.63 -0.71 -15.47
N PRO A 228 0.23 -1.79 -14.80
CA PRO A 228 -1.16 -1.97 -14.42
C PRO A 228 -1.54 -1.00 -13.30
N LEU A 229 -2.70 -0.37 -13.42
CA LEU A 229 -3.27 0.52 -12.41
C LEU A 229 -4.39 -0.16 -11.64
N PHE A 230 -5.28 -0.85 -12.33
CA PHE A 230 -6.43 -1.52 -11.73
C PHE A 230 -6.84 -2.70 -12.61
N ILE A 231 -7.16 -3.83 -12.00
CA ILE A 231 -7.76 -4.97 -12.70
C ILE A 231 -9.00 -5.48 -11.99
N GLN A 232 -9.99 -5.88 -12.77
CA GLN A 232 -11.16 -6.60 -12.33
C GLN A 232 -11.48 -7.64 -13.39
N ASP A 233 -11.38 -8.91 -13.03
CA ASP A 233 -11.78 -9.98 -13.94
C ASP A 233 -13.31 -9.99 -14.10
N GLY A 234 -13.77 -10.21 -15.32
CA GLY A 234 -15.19 -10.38 -15.61
C GLY A 234 -15.70 -11.71 -15.09
N GLY A 235 -17.02 -11.85 -14.98
CA GLY A 235 -17.62 -13.13 -14.59
C GLY A 235 -18.81 -12.98 -13.66
N PHE A 236 -19.45 -14.12 -13.42
CA PHE A 236 -20.38 -14.29 -12.31
C PHE A 236 -19.67 -15.06 -11.19
N GLY A 237 -19.67 -14.51 -9.99
CA GLY A 237 -18.98 -15.12 -8.85
C GLY A 237 -19.71 -14.90 -7.55
N THR A 238 -19.52 -15.83 -6.61
CA THR A 238 -19.93 -15.65 -5.21
C THR A 238 -18.68 -15.67 -4.34
N VAL A 239 -18.43 -14.57 -3.64
CA VAL A 239 -17.26 -14.37 -2.78
C VAL A 239 -17.74 -14.16 -1.35
N GLU A 240 -17.05 -14.75 -0.38
CA GLU A 240 -17.22 -14.39 1.04
C GLU A 240 -16.39 -13.13 1.31
N GLU A 241 -17.04 -11.97 1.36
CA GLU A 241 -16.40 -10.67 1.54
C GLU A 241 -15.89 -10.47 2.98
N LYS A 242 -16.67 -10.96 3.95
CA LYS A 242 -16.28 -10.99 5.36
C LYS A 242 -16.42 -12.40 5.88
N LYS A 243 -15.31 -13.00 6.30
CA LYS A 243 -15.34 -14.32 6.94
C LYS A 243 -16.04 -14.21 8.28
N GLY A 244 -17.06 -15.05 8.48
CA GLY A 244 -17.70 -15.18 9.79
C GLY A 244 -16.76 -15.85 10.80
N GLY A 245 -16.97 -15.60 12.09
CA GLY A 245 -16.23 -16.30 13.14
C GLY A 245 -16.23 -15.59 14.48
N LEU A 246 -15.66 -16.28 15.47
CA LEU A 246 -15.49 -15.77 16.82
C LEU A 246 -14.38 -14.72 16.83
N GLY A 247 -14.73 -13.48 17.15
CA GLY A 247 -13.76 -12.39 17.29
C GLY A 247 -12.85 -12.57 18.52
N PRO A 248 -11.79 -11.74 18.64
CA PRO A 248 -10.81 -11.82 19.74
C PRO A 248 -11.41 -11.56 21.14
N TRP A 249 -12.64 -11.06 21.19
CA TRP A 249 -13.41 -10.76 22.41
C TRP A 249 -14.59 -11.72 22.62
N GLY A 250 -14.68 -12.82 21.87
CA GLY A 250 -15.77 -13.80 22.01
C GLY A 250 -17.07 -13.44 21.29
N GLY A 251 -17.15 -12.26 20.66
CA GLY A 251 -18.30 -11.89 19.83
C GLY A 251 -18.33 -12.69 18.53
N TRP A 252 -19.43 -13.38 18.24
CA TRP A 252 -19.61 -14.05 16.95
C TRP A 252 -19.94 -13.02 15.86
N SER A 253 -19.15 -13.01 14.79
CA SER A 253 -19.41 -12.19 13.61
C SER A 253 -19.99 -13.06 12.50
N TRP A 254 -21.09 -12.60 11.90
CA TRP A 254 -21.69 -13.27 10.75
C TRP A 254 -20.85 -13.05 9.50
N GLY A 255 -20.72 -14.09 8.70
CA GLY A 255 -20.13 -13.97 7.37
C GLY A 255 -20.98 -13.06 6.48
N LEU A 256 -20.34 -12.46 5.48
CA LEU A 256 -21.02 -11.66 4.45
C LEU A 256 -20.63 -12.22 3.09
N TYR A 257 -21.61 -12.74 2.38
CA TYR A 257 -21.46 -13.27 1.04
C TYR A 257 -21.95 -12.25 0.02
N LYS A 258 -21.20 -12.13 -1.07
CA LYS A 258 -21.46 -11.25 -2.20
C LYS A 258 -21.56 -12.11 -3.46
N GLN A 259 -22.71 -12.13 -4.11
CA GLN A 259 -22.88 -12.71 -5.43
C GLN A 259 -22.99 -11.57 -6.43
N SER A 260 -22.12 -11.57 -7.43
CA SER A 260 -22.01 -10.42 -8.33
C SER A 260 -21.72 -10.86 -9.75
N LYS A 261 -22.38 -10.18 -10.69
CA LYS A 261 -22.04 -10.13 -12.10
C LYS A 261 -21.09 -8.95 -12.31
N ARG A 262 -19.85 -9.24 -12.70
CA ARG A 262 -18.78 -8.27 -12.92
C ARG A 262 -18.49 -8.13 -14.40
N ARG A 263 -18.31 -6.89 -14.84
CA ARG A 263 -17.65 -6.60 -16.11
C ARG A 263 -16.15 -6.72 -15.92
N ALA A 264 -15.46 -7.22 -16.94
CA ALA A 264 -14.01 -7.21 -16.93
C ALA A 264 -13.53 -5.78 -17.17
N VAL A 265 -12.65 -5.26 -16.33
CA VAL A 265 -12.06 -3.93 -16.46
C VAL A 265 -10.56 -4.04 -16.23
N PHE A 266 -9.78 -3.46 -17.12
CA PHE A 266 -8.34 -3.36 -16.95
C PHE A 266 -7.86 -1.96 -17.31
N GLU A 267 -7.28 -1.29 -16.32
CA GLU A 267 -6.69 0.05 -16.45
C GLU A 267 -5.18 -0.05 -16.29
N PHE A 268 -4.44 0.60 -17.18
CA PHE A 268 -2.98 0.61 -17.16
C PHE A 268 -2.43 1.87 -17.85
N VAL A 269 -1.15 2.11 -17.67
CA VAL A 269 -0.42 3.21 -18.30
C VAL A 269 0.70 2.72 -19.20
N VAL A 270 1.00 3.48 -20.25
CA VAL A 270 2.05 3.17 -21.22
C VAL A 270 3.01 4.36 -21.37
N PRO A 271 3.98 4.55 -20.45
CA PRO A 271 4.80 5.78 -20.39
C PRO A 271 5.65 6.05 -21.63
N ARG A 272 5.94 5.01 -22.42
CA ARG A 272 6.73 5.11 -23.66
C ARG A 272 5.87 5.34 -24.91
N ALA A 273 4.54 5.35 -24.83
CA ALA A 273 3.68 5.61 -26.00
C ALA A 273 3.54 7.12 -26.30
N ARG A 274 4.65 7.84 -26.44
CA ARG A 274 4.66 9.30 -26.60
C ARG A 274 4.01 9.82 -27.88
N GLY A 275 4.00 9.01 -28.95
CA GLY A 275 3.42 9.38 -30.25
C GLY A 275 1.94 9.73 -30.20
N TRP A 276 1.22 9.34 -29.15
CA TRP A 276 -0.20 9.67 -28.95
C TRP A 276 -0.47 11.12 -28.51
N MET A 277 0.58 11.91 -28.28
CA MET A 277 0.47 13.18 -27.56
C MET A 277 0.71 14.43 -28.41
N LEU A 278 1.22 14.23 -29.62
CA LEU A 278 1.85 15.27 -30.42
C LEU A 278 1.78 14.86 -31.90
N ASP A 279 1.17 15.69 -32.73
CA ASP A 279 1.15 15.47 -34.18
C ASP A 279 2.60 15.43 -34.72
N GLU A 280 2.89 14.51 -35.65
CA GLU A 280 4.26 14.31 -36.17
C GLU A 280 4.88 15.58 -36.74
N GLU A 281 4.04 16.42 -37.36
CA GLU A 281 4.42 17.71 -37.94
C GLU A 281 4.91 18.73 -36.91
N GLU A 282 4.63 18.53 -35.62
CA GLU A 282 4.99 19.46 -34.55
C GLU A 282 6.38 19.18 -33.93
N VAL A 283 7.01 18.04 -34.23
CA VAL A 283 8.32 17.70 -33.65
C VAL A 283 9.45 18.16 -34.55
N THR A 284 10.05 19.28 -34.15
CA THR A 284 11.21 19.88 -34.82
C THR A 284 12.55 19.39 -34.28
N ASP A 285 12.61 18.87 -33.05
CA ASP A 285 13.85 18.39 -32.44
C ASP A 285 14.24 16.99 -32.94
N PRO A 286 15.41 16.82 -33.60
CA PRO A 286 15.86 15.52 -34.11
C PRO A 286 16.09 14.48 -33.00
N ALA A 287 16.47 14.90 -31.79
CA ALA A 287 16.68 13.97 -30.67
C ALA A 287 15.34 13.36 -30.21
N GLU A 288 14.28 14.17 -30.19
CA GLU A 288 12.94 13.69 -29.87
C GLU A 288 12.35 12.85 -31.01
N GLN A 289 12.63 13.19 -32.28
CA GLN A 289 12.25 12.33 -33.42
C GLN A 289 12.89 10.95 -33.33
N GLU A 290 14.18 10.86 -32.99
CA GLU A 290 14.86 9.58 -32.85
C GLU A 290 14.29 8.78 -31.67
N ARG A 291 14.03 9.42 -30.52
CA ARG A 291 13.35 8.77 -29.40
C ARG A 291 11.98 8.20 -29.80
N ARG A 292 11.20 8.92 -30.60
CA ARG A 292 9.91 8.45 -31.12
C ARG A 292 10.02 7.22 -32.00
N ARG A 293 11.06 7.14 -32.84
CA ARG A 293 11.31 5.93 -33.64
C ARG A 293 11.53 4.73 -32.73
N VAL A 294 12.23 4.91 -31.61
CA VAL A 294 12.40 3.84 -30.62
C VAL A 294 11.07 3.49 -29.94
N ASP A 295 10.19 4.48 -29.75
CA ASP A 295 8.89 4.33 -29.09
C ASP A 295 7.72 3.95 -30.04
N GLU A 296 8.00 3.81 -31.36
CA GLU A 296 7.00 3.53 -32.41
C GLU A 296 6.16 2.28 -32.11
N LYS A 297 6.80 1.23 -31.57
CA LYS A 297 6.09 -0.01 -31.18
C LYS A 297 5.04 0.20 -30.10
N TYR A 298 5.26 1.14 -29.18
CA TYR A 298 4.30 1.45 -28.12
C TYR A 298 3.10 2.21 -28.69
N PHE A 299 3.34 3.07 -29.70
CA PHE A 299 2.28 3.68 -30.48
C PHE A 299 1.46 2.63 -31.22
N ASP A 300 2.12 1.70 -31.92
CA ASP A 300 1.49 0.58 -32.61
C ASP A 300 0.65 -0.28 -31.68
N PHE A 301 1.17 -0.59 -30.48
CA PHE A 301 0.43 -1.31 -29.45
C PHE A 301 -0.90 -0.61 -29.09
N VAL A 302 -0.86 0.68 -28.77
CA VAL A 302 -2.08 1.44 -28.43
C VAL A 302 -3.00 1.58 -29.66
N SER A 303 -2.45 1.70 -30.87
CA SER A 303 -3.22 1.69 -32.11
C SER A 303 -3.93 0.36 -32.35
N LEU A 304 -3.24 -0.76 -32.10
CA LEU A 304 -3.83 -2.10 -32.14
C LEU A 304 -4.93 -2.28 -31.08
N LEU A 305 -4.80 -1.65 -29.91
CA LEU A 305 -5.87 -1.64 -28.89
C LEU A 305 -7.12 -0.87 -29.34
N CYS A 306 -6.95 0.24 -30.07
CA CYS A 306 -8.10 1.03 -30.51
C CYS A 306 -8.73 0.49 -31.81
N ASN A 307 -7.90 -0.03 -32.72
CA ASN A 307 -8.25 -0.32 -34.10
C ASN A 307 -8.15 -1.79 -34.49
N GLY A 308 -7.60 -2.64 -33.61
CA GLY A 308 -7.34 -4.05 -33.88
C GLY A 308 -8.57 -4.80 -34.34
N THR A 309 -8.44 -5.55 -35.44
CA THR A 309 -9.54 -6.34 -36.00
C THR A 309 -9.97 -7.46 -35.05
N ARG A 310 -9.05 -8.01 -34.24
CA ARG A 310 -9.36 -8.99 -33.19
C ARG A 310 -10.37 -8.44 -32.19
N LEU A 311 -10.18 -7.19 -31.77
CA LEU A 311 -11.05 -6.46 -30.85
C LEU A 311 -12.41 -6.16 -31.48
N ARG A 312 -12.38 -5.72 -32.73
CA ARG A 312 -13.58 -5.37 -33.50
C ARG A 312 -14.45 -6.58 -33.84
N ARG A 313 -13.85 -7.72 -34.22
CA ARG A 313 -14.60 -8.94 -34.59
C ARG A 313 -15.36 -9.53 -33.42
N ALA A 314 -14.85 -9.38 -32.22
CA ALA A 314 -15.59 -9.76 -31.04
C ALA A 314 -16.77 -8.79 -30.79
N GLY A 315 -16.63 -7.50 -31.13
CA GLY A 315 -17.58 -6.46 -30.68
C GLY A 315 -17.66 -6.37 -29.15
N ARG A 316 -16.77 -7.10 -28.46
CA ARG A 316 -16.82 -7.35 -27.04
C ARG A 316 -16.07 -6.31 -26.25
N TRP A 317 -15.13 -5.54 -26.80
CA TRP A 317 -14.30 -4.68 -25.96
C TRP A 317 -14.56 -3.20 -26.22
N ARG A 318 -14.55 -2.44 -25.15
CA ARG A 318 -14.70 -0.99 -25.13
C ARG A 318 -13.40 -0.42 -24.61
N VAL A 319 -12.68 0.30 -25.46
CA VAL A 319 -11.36 0.85 -25.15
C VAL A 319 -11.48 2.37 -25.10
N ALA A 320 -10.98 2.96 -24.02
CA ALA A 320 -10.72 4.38 -23.93
C ALA A 320 -9.24 4.59 -23.62
N VAL A 321 -8.63 5.51 -24.34
CA VAL A 321 -7.28 5.99 -24.14
C VAL A 321 -7.39 7.47 -23.83
N SER A 322 -7.03 7.86 -22.62
CA SER A 322 -6.85 9.28 -22.31
C SER A 322 -5.41 9.68 -22.59
N GLY A 323 -5.24 10.72 -23.40
CA GLY A 323 -3.96 11.33 -23.73
C GLY A 323 -4.06 12.85 -23.64
N GLN A 324 -2.91 13.53 -23.67
CA GLN A 324 -2.87 14.97 -23.83
C GLN A 324 -2.43 15.30 -25.25
N THR A 325 -3.12 16.21 -25.91
CA THR A 325 -2.75 16.71 -27.25
C THR A 325 -2.67 18.22 -27.19
N TRP A 326 -1.82 18.87 -27.97
CA TRP A 326 -1.91 20.32 -28.08
C TRP A 326 -3.22 20.72 -28.74
N SER A 327 -3.90 21.71 -28.16
CA SER A 327 -4.99 22.39 -28.85
C SER A 327 -4.41 23.10 -30.06
N LEU A 328 -5.04 22.92 -31.21
CA LEU A 328 -4.88 23.85 -32.32
C LEU A 328 -5.17 25.27 -31.79
N PRO A 329 -4.32 26.26 -32.08
CA PRO A 329 -4.57 27.63 -31.67
C PRO A 329 -5.88 28.10 -32.31
N GLN A 330 -6.83 28.56 -31.50
CA GLN A 330 -8.13 29.03 -32.02
C GLN A 330 -7.98 30.32 -32.83
N LYS A 331 -6.96 31.13 -32.51
CA LYS A 331 -6.58 32.32 -33.27
C LYS A 331 -5.06 32.38 -33.47
N VAL A 332 -4.64 33.01 -34.57
CA VAL A 332 -3.21 33.30 -34.82
C VAL A 332 -2.67 34.13 -33.66
N GLY A 333 -1.71 33.57 -32.92
CA GLY A 333 -1.10 34.20 -31.74
C GLY A 333 -1.52 33.61 -30.39
N ASP A 334 -2.54 32.74 -30.33
CA ASP A 334 -2.87 32.04 -29.09
C ASP A 334 -1.76 31.01 -28.76
N PRO A 335 -1.27 30.97 -27.50
CA PRO A 335 -0.33 29.94 -27.10
C PRO A 335 -1.00 28.58 -27.19
N LYS A 336 -0.30 27.60 -27.81
CA LYS A 336 -0.74 26.20 -27.78
C LYS A 336 -0.90 25.79 -26.32
N ARG A 337 -2.06 25.25 -25.97
CA ARG A 337 -2.31 24.67 -24.63
C ARG A 337 -2.39 23.16 -24.78
N LEU A 338 -1.81 22.42 -23.85
CA LEU A 338 -2.08 20.99 -23.73
C LEU A 338 -3.54 20.83 -23.32
N VAL A 339 -4.32 20.15 -24.16
CA VAL A 339 -5.70 19.79 -23.91
C VAL A 339 -5.78 18.28 -23.85
N GLN A 340 -6.39 17.77 -22.79
CA GLN A 340 -6.68 16.36 -22.67
C GLN A 340 -7.66 15.93 -23.77
N ARG A 341 -7.28 14.94 -24.56
CA ARG A 341 -8.16 14.28 -25.53
C ARG A 341 -8.33 12.83 -25.13
N ASN A 342 -9.58 12.40 -25.13
CA ASN A 342 -9.93 11.00 -24.96
C ASN A 342 -10.16 10.42 -26.35
N PHE A 343 -9.40 9.40 -26.68
CA PHE A 343 -9.59 8.59 -27.87
C PHE A 343 -10.34 7.34 -27.45
N THR A 344 -11.44 7.02 -28.11
CA THR A 344 -12.21 5.82 -27.83
C THR A 344 -12.24 4.92 -29.05
N SER A 345 -12.29 3.61 -28.83
CA SER A 345 -12.68 2.69 -29.90
C SER A 345 -14.09 3.03 -30.40
N LYS A 346 -14.51 2.37 -31.49
CA LYS A 346 -15.85 2.54 -32.10
C LYS A 346 -16.99 2.52 -31.06
N PHE A 347 -16.84 1.71 -30.01
CA PHE A 347 -17.68 1.75 -28.82
C PHE A 347 -16.80 2.09 -27.61
N GLY A 348 -17.00 3.26 -27.01
CA GLY A 348 -16.30 3.62 -25.77
C GLY A 348 -16.88 2.89 -24.55
N PRO A 349 -16.18 2.94 -23.40
CA PRO A 349 -16.73 2.56 -22.10
C PRO A 349 -18.10 3.22 -21.88
N ASP A 350 -19.05 2.46 -21.35
CA ASP A 350 -20.41 2.97 -21.13
C ASP A 350 -20.63 3.23 -19.65
N HIS A 351 -20.55 4.52 -19.31
CA HIS A 351 -20.67 5.06 -17.97
C HIS A 351 -22.06 4.87 -17.34
N SER A 352 -23.07 4.52 -18.14
CA SER A 352 -24.43 4.28 -17.65
C SER A 352 -24.60 2.89 -17.04
N VAL A 353 -23.69 1.96 -17.31
CA VAL A 353 -23.79 0.57 -16.87
C VAL A 353 -22.84 0.35 -15.70
N PRO A 354 -23.28 -0.22 -14.55
CA PRO A 354 -22.41 -0.41 -13.40
C PRO A 354 -21.32 -1.45 -13.65
N SER A 355 -20.15 -1.26 -13.02
CA SER A 355 -19.01 -2.19 -13.13
C SER A 355 -19.27 -3.54 -12.44
N GLU A 356 -20.10 -3.53 -11.39
CA GLU A 356 -20.50 -4.72 -10.63
C GLU A 356 -21.95 -4.56 -10.12
N ALA A 357 -22.81 -5.50 -10.50
CA ALA A 357 -24.18 -5.61 -10.01
C ALA A 357 -24.40 -6.99 -9.39
N GLY A 358 -25.21 -7.07 -8.34
CA GLY A 358 -25.53 -8.33 -7.69
C GLY A 358 -26.13 -8.16 -6.30
N ALA A 359 -26.11 -9.20 -5.49
CA ALA A 359 -26.70 -9.21 -4.16
C ALA A 359 -25.68 -9.51 -3.05
N MET A 360 -25.96 -8.99 -1.86
CA MET A 360 -25.21 -9.27 -0.64
C MET A 360 -26.10 -9.90 0.42
N SER A 361 -25.62 -10.94 1.09
CA SER A 361 -26.37 -11.67 2.11
C SER A 361 -25.46 -12.21 3.20
N ARG A 362 -25.95 -12.24 4.44
CA ARG A 362 -25.27 -12.97 5.53
C ARG A 362 -25.29 -14.48 5.35
N PHE A 363 -26.23 -14.98 4.53
CA PHE A 363 -26.41 -16.39 4.24
C PHE A 363 -26.25 -16.62 2.75
N LYS A 364 -25.29 -17.47 2.35
CA LYS A 364 -25.02 -17.79 0.96
C LYS A 364 -26.26 -18.34 0.23
N ALA A 365 -27.06 -19.16 0.92
CA ALA A 365 -28.28 -19.76 0.37
C ALA A 365 -29.38 -18.74 0.02
N LEU A 366 -29.36 -17.55 0.62
CA LEU A 366 -30.36 -16.51 0.36
C LEU A 366 -29.99 -15.59 -0.81
N LEU A 367 -28.76 -15.69 -1.35
CA LEU A 367 -28.30 -14.82 -2.43
C LEU A 367 -29.18 -14.87 -3.69
N PRO A 368 -29.63 -16.05 -4.18
CA PRO A 368 -30.47 -16.12 -5.38
C PRO A 368 -31.86 -15.48 -5.24
N PHE A 369 -32.32 -15.25 -4.01
CA PHE A 369 -33.65 -14.69 -3.73
C PHE A 369 -33.61 -13.18 -3.47
N LYS A 370 -32.42 -12.58 -3.40
CA LYS A 370 -32.28 -11.14 -3.20
C LYS A 370 -32.28 -10.44 -4.54
N ALA A 371 -32.90 -9.26 -4.56
CA ALA A 371 -32.82 -8.38 -5.70
C ALA A 371 -31.37 -7.92 -5.92
N ASP A 372 -30.95 -7.85 -7.18
CA ASP A 372 -29.68 -7.26 -7.55
C ASP A 372 -29.68 -5.77 -7.20
N GLN A 373 -28.55 -5.34 -6.67
CA GLN A 373 -28.21 -3.97 -6.32
C GLN A 373 -26.94 -3.60 -7.05
N ILE A 374 -26.75 -2.30 -7.28
CA ILE A 374 -25.48 -1.79 -7.78
C ILE A 374 -24.48 -1.90 -6.62
N LEU A 375 -23.57 -2.85 -6.69
CA LEU A 375 -22.58 -3.10 -5.64
C LEU A 375 -21.37 -2.22 -5.80
N ARG A 376 -21.05 -1.89 -7.05
CA ARG A 376 -20.00 -0.94 -7.40
C ARG A 376 -20.50 -0.09 -8.54
N GLU A 377 -20.87 1.13 -8.19
CA GLU A 377 -21.03 2.18 -9.19
C GLU A 377 -19.75 2.26 -10.01
N GLU A 378 -19.91 2.49 -11.29
CA GLU A 378 -18.74 2.72 -12.10
C GLU A 378 -18.02 3.93 -11.52
N VAL A 379 -16.76 3.75 -11.15
CA VAL A 379 -15.89 4.90 -11.00
C VAL A 379 -15.79 5.40 -12.43
N GLU A 380 -16.58 6.44 -12.73
CA GLU A 380 -16.36 7.28 -13.89
C GLU A 380 -14.84 7.42 -13.97
N ILE A 381 -14.23 7.13 -15.13
CA ILE A 381 -12.94 7.77 -15.36
C ILE A 381 -13.32 9.23 -15.41
N LYS A 382 -13.45 9.88 -14.25
CA LYS A 382 -13.54 11.32 -14.19
C LYS A 382 -12.40 11.75 -15.09
N ALA A 383 -12.66 12.71 -15.97
CA ALA A 383 -11.60 13.27 -16.80
C ALA A 383 -10.35 13.63 -15.96
N GLY A 384 -10.53 13.83 -14.65
CA GLY A 384 -9.50 13.78 -13.63
C GLY A 384 -8.72 12.47 -13.61
N TRP A 385 -7.44 12.63 -13.87
CA TRP A 385 -6.35 11.73 -13.57
C TRP A 385 -6.32 11.28 -12.10
N GLU A 386 -7.34 11.42 -11.26
CA GLU A 386 -7.34 11.20 -9.82
C GLU A 386 -6.74 9.84 -9.39
N ASN A 387 -6.89 8.78 -10.20
CA ASN A 387 -6.26 7.48 -9.94
C ASN A 387 -4.76 7.46 -10.30
N VAL A 388 -4.36 8.30 -11.23
CA VAL A 388 -3.01 8.50 -11.76
C VAL A 388 -2.29 9.66 -11.07
N GLU A 389 -2.99 10.64 -10.49
CA GLU A 389 -2.46 11.80 -9.78
C GLU A 389 -1.60 11.34 -8.61
N ASN A 390 -2.11 10.42 -7.79
CA ASN A 390 -1.31 9.80 -6.73
C ASN A 390 -0.08 9.06 -7.27
N TRP A 391 -0.16 8.52 -8.48
CA TRP A 391 0.94 7.80 -9.15
C TRP A 391 1.99 8.77 -9.67
N VAL A 392 1.53 9.86 -10.30
CA VAL A 392 2.32 10.97 -10.81
C VAL A 392 3.03 11.65 -9.65
N GLU A 393 2.32 12.08 -8.61
CA GLU A 393 2.91 12.72 -7.42
C GLU A 393 4.00 11.89 -6.74
N ARG A 394 3.95 10.56 -6.85
CA ARG A 394 4.87 9.63 -6.16
C ARG A 394 5.96 9.06 -7.05
N CYS A 395 5.90 9.28 -8.37
CA CYS A 395 6.84 8.68 -9.31
C CYS A 395 7.31 9.73 -10.32
N ARG A 396 8.55 10.20 -10.16
CA ARG A 396 9.15 11.24 -11.00
C ARG A 396 9.20 10.87 -12.49
N LEU A 397 9.33 9.60 -12.85
CA LEU A 397 9.24 9.16 -14.24
C LEU A 397 7.90 9.60 -14.86
N LEU A 398 6.81 9.48 -14.11
CA LEU A 398 5.46 9.78 -14.57
C LEU A 398 5.09 11.27 -14.46
N THR A 399 5.76 12.04 -13.60
CA THR A 399 5.62 13.52 -13.61
C THR A 399 6.32 14.15 -14.80
N SER A 400 7.44 13.55 -15.24
CA SER A 400 8.29 14.14 -16.27
C SER A 400 7.83 13.84 -17.69
N ILE A 401 6.88 12.92 -17.86
CA ILE A 401 6.42 12.43 -19.15
C ILE A 401 4.90 12.43 -19.13
N HIS A 402 4.29 12.91 -20.21
CA HIS A 402 2.85 12.70 -20.40
C HIS A 402 2.62 11.22 -20.70
N VAL A 403 1.68 10.58 -19.99
CA VAL A 403 1.53 9.13 -20.04
C VAL A 403 0.10 8.76 -20.47
N PRO A 404 -0.10 8.08 -21.61
CA PRO A 404 -1.42 7.60 -21.96
C PRO A 404 -1.92 6.60 -20.93
N VAL A 405 -3.14 6.85 -20.44
CA VAL A 405 -3.86 5.96 -19.54
C VAL A 405 -4.91 5.25 -20.36
N VAL A 406 -4.83 3.93 -20.38
CA VAL A 406 -5.69 3.06 -21.16
C VAL A 406 -6.64 2.33 -20.22
N ARG A 407 -7.93 2.35 -20.54
CA ARG A 407 -8.95 1.50 -19.92
C ARG A 407 -9.57 0.62 -20.99
N ILE A 408 -9.63 -0.67 -20.69
CA ILE A 408 -10.28 -1.68 -21.51
C ILE A 408 -11.38 -2.32 -20.68
N GLU A 409 -12.55 -2.43 -21.27
CA GLU A 409 -13.70 -3.09 -20.66
C GLU A 409 -14.26 -4.17 -21.57
N ALA A 410 -14.68 -5.29 -20.98
CA ALA A 410 -15.61 -6.21 -21.61
C ALA A 410 -17.01 -6.01 -20.97
N PRO A 411 -18.04 -5.61 -21.74
CA PRO A 411 -19.39 -5.42 -21.25
C PRO A 411 -20.05 -6.75 -20.91
N ASP A 412 -19.62 -7.85 -21.54
CA ASP A 412 -20.09 -9.18 -21.23
C ASP A 412 -19.55 -9.62 -19.87
N SER A 413 -20.41 -10.26 -19.07
CA SER A 413 -20.01 -10.85 -17.79
C SER A 413 -19.41 -12.24 -17.94
N GLU A 414 -18.90 -12.58 -19.13
CA GLU A 414 -18.15 -13.81 -19.31
C GLU A 414 -16.87 -13.73 -18.49
N LYS A 415 -16.37 -14.89 -18.05
CA LYS A 415 -15.10 -14.95 -17.35
C LYS A 415 -13.98 -14.68 -18.37
N ILE A 416 -13.48 -13.45 -18.37
CA ILE A 416 -12.42 -12.98 -19.26
C ILE A 416 -11.29 -12.38 -18.42
N GLU A 417 -10.07 -12.81 -18.72
CA GLU A 417 -8.82 -12.33 -18.11
C GLU A 417 -8.16 -11.31 -19.04
N LEU A 418 -8.56 -10.04 -18.92
CA LEU A 418 -8.16 -8.98 -19.85
C LEU A 418 -6.64 -8.75 -19.90
N ASP A 419 -5.92 -9.00 -18.82
CA ASP A 419 -4.47 -8.88 -18.78
C ASP A 419 -3.76 -9.85 -19.74
N LYS A 420 -4.28 -11.07 -19.90
CA LYS A 420 -3.73 -12.06 -20.84
C LYS A 420 -3.97 -11.64 -22.28
N GLU A 421 -5.15 -11.09 -22.56
CA GLU A 421 -5.48 -10.54 -23.87
C GLU A 421 -4.60 -9.34 -24.22
N VAL A 422 -4.43 -8.40 -23.29
CA VAL A 422 -3.54 -7.25 -23.48
C VAL A 422 -2.10 -7.69 -23.68
N LEU A 423 -1.64 -8.72 -22.96
CA LEU A 423 -0.31 -9.30 -23.16
C LEU A 423 -0.14 -9.89 -24.57
N LEU A 424 -1.16 -10.57 -25.10
CA LEU A 424 -1.11 -11.08 -26.48
C LEU A 424 -1.00 -9.95 -27.50
N ILE A 425 -1.73 -8.85 -27.30
CA ILE A 425 -1.67 -7.67 -28.17
C ILE A 425 -0.31 -6.96 -28.05
N ALA A 426 0.24 -6.86 -26.84
CA ALA A 426 1.58 -6.31 -26.61
C ALA A 426 2.67 -7.13 -27.32
N ARG A 427 2.54 -8.46 -27.34
CA ARG A 427 3.42 -9.36 -28.10
C ARG A 427 3.24 -9.22 -29.60
N GLU A 428 2.01 -9.05 -30.08
CA GLU A 428 1.73 -8.79 -31.51
C GLU A 428 2.37 -7.46 -31.97
N ALA A 429 2.45 -6.47 -31.07
CA ALA A 429 3.19 -5.23 -31.27
C ALA A 429 4.71 -5.35 -31.08
N ASN A 430 5.25 -6.56 -30.86
CA ASN A 430 6.68 -6.84 -30.64
C ASN A 430 7.31 -6.08 -29.45
N LEU A 431 6.54 -5.82 -28.37
CA LEU A 431 7.06 -5.20 -27.15
C LEU A 431 7.86 -6.17 -26.26
N ASP A 432 7.83 -7.46 -26.55
CA ASP A 432 8.47 -8.52 -25.76
C ASP A 432 10.01 -8.52 -25.86
N ARG A 433 10.57 -7.96 -26.95
CA ARG A 433 12.01 -8.02 -27.25
C ARG A 433 12.88 -7.06 -26.45
N GLU A 434 12.28 -6.14 -25.70
CA GLU A 434 13.03 -5.01 -25.13
C GLU A 434 13.55 -5.25 -23.73
N TRP A 435 13.11 -6.29 -23.01
CA TRP A 435 13.46 -6.48 -21.60
C TRP A 435 14.75 -7.29 -21.41
N ASP A 436 15.75 -6.67 -20.77
CA ASP A 436 16.97 -7.33 -20.30
C ASP A 436 16.98 -7.38 -18.76
N GLU A 437 16.82 -8.58 -18.20
CA GLU A 437 16.79 -8.79 -16.75
C GLU A 437 18.13 -8.41 -16.08
N ALA A 438 19.26 -8.57 -16.78
CA ALA A 438 20.57 -8.24 -16.23
C ALA A 438 20.72 -6.72 -16.08
N VAL A 439 20.29 -5.96 -17.09
CA VAL A 439 20.25 -4.48 -17.04
C VAL A 439 19.29 -4.01 -15.95
N ALA A 440 18.10 -4.61 -15.87
CA ALA A 440 17.11 -4.24 -14.86
C ALA A 440 17.60 -4.45 -13.42
N VAL A 441 18.29 -5.58 -13.15
CA VAL A 441 18.89 -5.86 -11.85
C VAL A 441 20.06 -4.92 -11.56
N PHE A 442 20.89 -4.62 -12.57
CA PHE A 442 22.01 -3.70 -12.42
C PHE A 442 21.53 -2.28 -12.06
N GLU A 443 20.57 -1.73 -12.81
CA GLU A 443 20.02 -0.38 -12.56
C GLU A 443 19.29 -0.31 -11.22
N LEU A 444 18.57 -1.38 -10.84
CA LEU A 444 17.97 -1.46 -9.51
C LEU A 444 19.04 -1.37 -8.42
N ARG A 445 20.12 -2.17 -8.51
CA ARG A 445 21.22 -2.12 -7.53
C ARG A 445 21.87 -0.74 -7.46
N LYS A 446 22.06 -0.10 -8.61
CA LYS A 446 22.63 1.24 -8.69
C LYS A 446 21.75 2.27 -7.98
N ALA A 447 20.46 2.29 -8.28
CA ALA A 447 19.50 3.22 -7.67
C ALA A 447 19.45 3.08 -6.14
N TYR A 448 19.57 1.86 -5.60
CA TYR A 448 19.59 1.65 -4.15
C TYR A 448 20.90 2.05 -3.47
N ARG A 449 22.05 1.81 -4.12
CA ARG A 449 23.35 2.25 -3.61
C ARG A 449 23.42 3.76 -3.46
N GLU A 450 22.81 4.50 -4.38
CA GLU A 450 22.75 5.97 -4.32
C GLU A 450 21.92 6.50 -3.13
N VAL A 451 21.06 5.66 -2.54
CA VAL A 451 20.18 6.02 -1.41
C VAL A 451 20.77 5.59 -0.06
N ASP A 452 22.01 5.07 -0.03
CA ASP A 452 22.64 4.45 1.16
C ASP A 452 21.75 3.36 1.81
N GLN A 453 20.98 2.63 0.98
CA GLN A 453 20.14 1.52 1.43
C GLN A 453 20.68 0.24 0.83
N ASP A 454 21.25 -0.64 1.66
CA ASP A 454 21.71 -1.95 1.20
C ASP A 454 20.47 -2.84 0.94
N PRO A 455 20.19 -3.25 -0.32
CA PRO A 455 18.91 -3.89 -0.65
C PRO A 455 18.84 -5.40 -0.34
N PHE A 456 19.90 -5.99 0.24
CA PHE A 456 20.14 -7.44 0.17
C PHE A 456 20.07 -8.24 1.48
N ASP A 457 19.24 -7.83 2.45
CA ASP A 457 18.74 -8.80 3.45
C ASP A 457 17.60 -9.69 2.90
N PHE A 458 17.17 -9.49 1.64
CA PHE A 458 16.19 -10.33 0.96
C PHE A 458 16.88 -11.38 0.07
N ASN A 459 16.81 -12.66 0.48
CA ASN A 459 17.25 -13.80 -0.33
C ASN A 459 16.47 -13.85 -1.66
N LEU A 460 17.16 -13.62 -2.77
CA LEU A 460 16.60 -13.57 -4.14
C LEU A 460 16.81 -14.86 -4.94
N ASN A 461 17.28 -15.93 -4.30
CA ASN A 461 17.52 -17.23 -4.95
C ASN A 461 16.30 -18.17 -4.97
N ASP A 462 15.11 -17.68 -4.57
CA ASP A 462 13.81 -18.37 -4.64
C ASP A 462 12.82 -17.60 -5.52
#